data_AF-E0S6R7-F1
#
_entry.id   AF-E0S6R7-F1
#
_cell.length_a   1.000
_cell.length_b   1.000
_cell.length_c   1.000
_cell.angle_alpha   90.00
_cell.angle_beta   90.00
_cell.angle_gamma   90.00
#
_symmetry.space_group_name_H-M   'P 1'
#
loop_
_entity.id
_entity.type
_entity.pdbx_description
1 polymer ?
#
loop_
_entity_poly.entity_id
_entity_poly.type
_entity_poly.pdbx_seq_one_letter_code
_entity_poly.pdbx_strand_id
1 'polypeptide(L)'
;MLEINSTKKTWMLLNTLFAVNYTLYIVLHLIRIPIYPLPNFVNILCLISSYSISLLPHLSSMKEILSQPNIYCITVFFTFPHEALLLPFYLLSIYHLSSFVLSNKKTFERTSIYPICVSLSAYHVTLGRLALFTEVLAVPLSFLMIFLRKSSLVTFTTFIAMVRQQYFNNPSMRSVFGEIRVSLDKWVLSCPRDVQEYYRRGRDFLVSTHSAKKLN
;
A
#
# COMPACT_ATOMS: atom_id res chain seq x y z
N MET A 1 -0.62 -29.31 18.87
CA MET A 1 -0.88 -27.90 18.50
C MET A 1 0.32 -27.43 17.71
N LEU A 2 0.17 -26.94 16.48
CA LEU A 2 1.29 -26.28 15.78
C LEU A 2 1.42 -24.89 16.41
N GLU A 3 2.48 -24.68 17.19
CA GLU A 3 2.74 -23.38 17.80
C GLU A 3 3.04 -22.36 16.70
N ILE A 4 2.27 -21.28 16.69
CA ILE A 4 2.51 -20.15 15.79
C ILE A 4 3.78 -19.46 16.28
N ASN A 5 4.76 -19.31 15.38
CA ASN A 5 6.00 -18.58 15.67
C ASN A 5 5.69 -17.19 16.28
N SER A 6 6.31 -16.90 17.43
CA SER A 6 6.16 -15.64 18.18
C SER A 6 6.34 -14.40 17.28
N THR A 7 7.32 -14.41 16.38
CA THR A 7 7.56 -13.30 15.45
C THR A 7 6.38 -13.05 14.51
N LYS A 8 5.79 -14.11 13.96
CA LYS A 8 4.60 -14.00 13.10
C LYS A 8 3.37 -13.53 13.89
N LYS A 9 3.24 -13.94 15.15
CA LYS A 9 2.16 -13.49 16.05
C LYS A 9 2.28 -11.99 16.34
N THR A 10 3.47 -11.51 16.67
CA THR A 10 3.73 -10.08 16.91
C THR A 10 3.51 -9.25 15.65
N TRP A 11 4.01 -9.70 14.50
CA TRP A 11 3.77 -9.05 13.21
C TRP A 11 2.27 -8.91 12.91
N MET A 12 1.49 -9.97 13.12
CA MET A 12 0.04 -9.95 12.91
C MET A 12 -0.68 -9.05 13.91
N LEU A 13 -0.28 -9.07 15.18
CA LEU A 13 -0.85 -8.21 16.21
C LEU A 13 -0.67 -6.72 15.84
N LEU A 14 0.52 -6.32 15.38
CA LEU A 14 0.80 -4.95 14.96
C LEU A 14 -0.06 -4.52 13.76
N ASN A 15 -0.21 -5.38 12.75
CA ASN A 15 -1.12 -5.11 11.62
C ASN A 15 -2.57 -5.00 12.08
N THR A 16 -3.00 -5.84 13.02
CA THR A 16 -4.37 -5.83 13.55
C THR A 16 -4.63 -4.56 14.36
N LEU A 17 -3.70 -4.15 15.22
CA LEU A 17 -3.80 -2.91 16.00
C LEU A 17 -3.91 -1.69 15.09
N PHE A 18 -3.05 -1.61 14.07
CA PHE A 18 -3.13 -0.56 13.06
C PHE A 18 -4.47 -0.58 12.31
N ALA A 19 -4.91 -1.75 11.83
CA ALA A 19 -6.17 -1.87 11.10
C ALA A 19 -7.37 -1.46 11.97
N VAL A 20 -7.42 -1.87 13.23
CA VAL A 20 -8.49 -1.49 14.16
C VAL A 20 -8.49 0.02 14.41
N ASN A 21 -7.33 0.62 14.71
CA ASN A 21 -7.25 2.05 14.98
C ASN A 21 -7.56 2.89 13.72
N TYR A 22 -7.11 2.45 12.55
CA TYR A 22 -7.44 3.12 11.29
C TYR A 22 -8.92 2.96 10.90
N THR A 23 -9.52 1.80 11.18
CA THR A 23 -10.97 1.60 11.03
C THR A 23 -11.75 2.57 11.91
N LEU A 24 -11.33 2.71 13.17
CA LEU A 24 -11.93 3.66 14.10
C LEU A 24 -11.82 5.09 13.57
N TYR A 25 -10.65 5.49 13.03
CA TYR A 25 -10.48 6.78 12.37
C TYR A 25 -11.48 7.00 11.22
N ILE A 26 -11.64 6.02 10.32
CA ILE A 26 -12.62 6.11 9.20
C ILE A 26 -14.05 6.26 9.74
N VAL A 27 -14.44 5.39 10.68
CA VAL A 27 -15.79 5.36 11.24
C VAL A 27 -16.12 6.68 11.93
N LEU A 28 -15.19 7.25 12.69
CA LEU A 28 -15.39 8.53 13.38
C LEU A 28 -15.45 9.70 12.42
N HIS A 29 -14.68 9.66 11.32
CA HIS A 29 -14.79 10.66 10.27
C HIS A 29 -16.17 10.67 9.60
N LEU A 30 -16.83 9.50 9.50
CA LEU A 30 -18.15 9.34 8.90
C LEU A 30 -19.31 9.62 9.89
N ILE A 31 -19.25 9.07 11.11
CA ILE A 31 -20.38 9.02 12.05
C ILE A 31 -20.28 10.11 13.14
N ARG A 32 -19.16 10.83 13.24
CA ARG A 32 -18.94 11.94 14.22
C ARG A 32 -19.31 11.57 15.68
N ILE A 33 -19.02 10.34 16.09
CA ILE A 33 -19.24 9.87 17.47
C ILE A 33 -18.15 10.50 18.38
N PRO A 34 -18.45 10.85 19.64
CA PRO A 34 -17.48 11.42 20.60
C PRO A 34 -16.51 10.37 21.16
N ILE A 35 -15.89 9.57 20.30
CA ILE A 35 -14.77 8.70 20.63
C ILE A 35 -13.56 9.26 19.88
N TYR A 36 -12.39 9.27 20.51
CA TYR A 36 -11.17 9.73 19.86
C TYR A 36 -10.35 8.53 19.39
N PRO A 37 -9.91 8.47 18.12
CA PRO A 37 -9.00 7.44 17.67
C PRO A 37 -7.64 7.65 18.36
N LEU A 38 -6.82 6.60 18.46
CA LEU A 38 -5.46 6.78 18.93
C LEU A 38 -4.70 7.68 17.95
N PRO A 39 -3.77 8.53 18.44
CA PRO A 39 -3.03 9.44 17.58
C PRO A 39 -2.28 8.71 16.46
N ASN A 40 -2.10 9.37 15.32
CA ASN A 40 -1.48 8.77 14.12
C ASN A 40 -0.06 8.23 14.36
N PHE A 41 0.69 8.80 15.32
CA PHE A 41 2.02 8.25 15.66
C PHE A 41 1.95 6.78 16.10
N VAL A 42 0.84 6.33 16.72
CA VAL A 42 0.64 4.94 17.10
C VAL A 42 0.54 4.05 15.85
N ASN A 43 -0.21 4.48 14.84
CA ASN A 43 -0.30 3.78 13.55
C ASN A 43 1.07 3.66 12.90
N ILE A 44 1.83 4.76 12.87
CA ILE A 44 3.18 4.82 12.31
C ILE A 44 4.12 3.87 13.05
N LEU A 45 4.10 3.84 14.38
CA LEU A 45 4.91 2.90 15.17
C LEU A 45 4.53 1.44 14.90
N CYS A 46 3.23 1.12 14.86
CA CYS A 46 2.77 -0.22 14.52
C CYS A 46 3.27 -0.66 13.14
N LEU A 47 3.19 0.23 12.14
CA LEU A 47 3.66 -0.04 10.78
C LEU A 47 5.18 -0.17 10.71
N ILE A 48 5.95 0.74 11.30
CA ILE A 48 7.42 0.63 11.34
C ILE A 48 7.84 -0.69 11.98
N SER A 49 7.26 -1.06 13.13
CA SER A 49 7.59 -2.33 13.80
C SER A 49 7.19 -3.54 12.96
N SER A 50 5.99 -3.52 12.35
CA SER A 50 5.50 -4.60 11.48
C SER A 50 6.43 -4.82 10.27
N TYR A 51 6.77 -3.75 9.55
CA TYR A 51 7.63 -3.83 8.38
C TYR A 51 9.08 -4.16 8.77
N SER A 52 9.56 -3.70 9.93
CA SER A 52 10.89 -4.10 10.44
C SER A 52 10.96 -5.60 10.73
N ILE A 53 9.92 -6.17 11.34
CA ILE A 53 9.83 -7.63 11.58
C ILE A 53 9.88 -8.40 10.25
N SER A 54 9.21 -7.90 9.21
CA SER A 54 9.19 -8.53 7.89
C SER A 54 10.56 -8.53 7.20
N LEU A 55 11.47 -7.65 7.59
CA LEU A 55 12.83 -7.55 7.05
C LEU A 55 13.84 -8.46 7.77
N LEU A 56 13.49 -9.02 8.95
CA LEU A 56 14.38 -9.91 9.72
C LEU A 56 15.00 -11.05 8.88
N PRO A 57 14.25 -11.75 7.99
CA PRO A 57 14.83 -12.81 7.17
C PRO A 57 15.90 -12.35 6.17
N HIS A 58 15.96 -11.05 5.87
CA HIS A 58 16.85 -10.46 4.87
C HIS A 58 18.03 -9.70 5.50
N LEU A 59 18.22 -9.80 6.82
CA LEU A 59 19.30 -9.10 7.54
C LEU A 59 20.69 -9.63 7.23
N SER A 60 20.80 -10.78 6.56
CA SER A 60 22.06 -11.40 6.12
C SER A 60 22.89 -10.52 5.20
N SER A 61 22.26 -9.64 4.42
CA SER A 61 22.92 -8.81 3.42
C SER A 61 22.25 -7.45 3.26
N MET A 62 23.02 -6.37 3.37
CA MET A 62 22.52 -5.00 3.15
C MET A 62 21.91 -4.83 1.75
N LYS A 63 22.46 -5.51 0.74
CA LYS A 63 21.93 -5.49 -0.62
C LYS A 63 20.55 -6.13 -0.70
N GLU A 64 20.31 -7.19 0.08
CA GLU A 64 19.00 -7.85 0.15
C GLU A 64 17.97 -6.92 0.80
N ILE A 65 18.32 -6.29 1.93
CA ILE A 65 17.43 -5.32 2.61
C ILE A 65 17.04 -4.17 1.66
N LEU A 66 18.01 -3.57 0.96
CA LEU A 66 17.77 -2.45 0.04
C LEU A 66 16.96 -2.85 -1.20
N SER A 67 16.93 -4.14 -1.53
CA SER A 67 16.07 -4.65 -2.60
C SER A 67 14.62 -4.82 -2.16
N GLN A 68 14.37 -5.05 -0.87
CA GLN A 68 13.01 -5.24 -0.37
C GLN A 68 12.19 -3.94 -0.42
N PRO A 69 10.95 -3.95 -0.95
CA PRO A 69 10.07 -2.78 -0.90
C PRO A 69 9.79 -2.28 0.53
N ASN A 70 9.81 -3.19 1.50
CA ASN A 70 9.46 -2.90 2.89
C ASN A 70 10.36 -1.86 3.54
N ILE A 71 11.63 -1.72 3.12
CA ILE A 71 12.50 -0.65 3.63
C ILE A 71 12.02 0.73 3.17
N TYR A 72 11.47 0.84 1.95
CA TYR A 72 10.93 2.09 1.42
C TYR A 72 9.59 2.44 2.06
N CYS A 73 8.80 1.44 2.47
CA CYS A 73 7.62 1.69 3.31
C CYS A 73 8.02 2.31 4.65
N ILE A 74 9.09 1.79 5.28
CA ILE A 74 9.62 2.33 6.54
C ILE A 74 10.09 3.78 6.36
N THR A 75 10.79 4.10 5.26
CA THR A 75 11.21 5.50 5.01
C THR A 75 10.02 6.43 4.83
N VAL A 76 8.95 6.00 4.17
CA VAL A 76 7.68 6.76 4.11
C VAL A 76 7.14 7.03 5.52
N PHE A 77 7.09 6.02 6.39
CA PHE A 77 6.56 6.17 7.74
C PHE A 77 7.37 7.15 8.62
N PHE A 78 8.68 7.22 8.42
CA PHE A 78 9.53 8.20 9.10
C PHE A 78 9.24 9.65 8.70
N THR A 79 8.53 9.89 7.59
CA THR A 79 8.07 11.23 7.22
C THR A 79 6.79 11.67 7.93
N PHE A 80 6.24 10.83 8.82
CA PHE A 80 4.95 11.04 9.48
C PHE A 80 3.82 11.41 8.50
N PRO A 81 3.51 10.53 7.53
CA PRO A 81 2.52 10.84 6.51
C PRO A 81 1.14 11.05 7.15
N HIS A 82 0.37 11.98 6.57
CA HIS A 82 -1.02 12.23 6.96
C HIS A 82 -1.85 10.95 6.88
N GLU A 83 -2.84 10.79 7.75
CA GLU A 83 -3.62 9.57 7.95
C GLU A 83 -4.22 9.04 6.64
N ALA A 84 -4.82 9.90 5.83
CA ALA A 84 -5.36 9.53 4.52
C ALA A 84 -4.34 8.86 3.56
N LEU A 85 -3.04 9.13 3.69
CA LEU A 85 -1.99 8.46 2.91
C LEU A 85 -1.67 7.05 3.43
N LEU A 86 -2.23 6.64 4.57
CA LEU A 86 -2.06 5.31 5.14
C LEU A 86 -3.07 4.27 4.60
N LEU A 87 -4.04 4.69 3.79
CA LEU A 87 -5.04 3.82 3.16
C LEU A 87 -4.47 2.57 2.46
N PRO A 88 -3.41 2.63 1.63
CA PRO A 88 -2.85 1.42 1.01
C PRO A 88 -2.36 0.41 2.03
N PHE A 89 -1.72 0.88 3.10
CA PHE A 89 -1.24 0.01 4.18
C PHE A 89 -2.40 -0.60 4.96
N TYR A 90 -3.49 0.13 5.16
CA TYR A 90 -4.70 -0.38 5.80
C TYR A 90 -5.30 -1.57 5.02
N LEU A 91 -5.47 -1.41 3.71
CA LEU A 91 -5.96 -2.48 2.84
C LEU A 91 -5.02 -3.70 2.87
N LEU A 92 -3.71 -3.44 2.89
CA LEU A 92 -2.70 -4.50 2.96
C LEU A 92 -2.70 -5.21 4.33
N SER A 93 -2.94 -4.51 5.43
CA SER A 93 -3.10 -5.13 6.76
C SER A 93 -4.34 -6.02 6.83
N ILE A 94 -5.46 -5.60 6.23
CA ILE A 94 -6.65 -6.46 6.09
C ILE A 94 -6.32 -7.71 5.25
N TYR A 95 -5.62 -7.52 4.12
CA TYR A 95 -5.18 -8.62 3.26
C TYR A 95 -4.33 -9.64 4.05
N HIS A 96 -3.36 -9.16 4.82
CA HIS A 96 -2.48 -9.99 5.64
C HIS A 96 -3.25 -10.71 6.76
N LEU A 97 -4.16 -10.02 7.45
CA LEU A 97 -5.01 -10.60 8.49
C LEU A 97 -5.84 -11.77 7.93
N SER A 98 -6.49 -11.55 6.79
CA SER A 98 -7.26 -12.59 6.10
C SER A 98 -6.40 -13.80 5.76
N SER A 99 -5.23 -13.59 5.16
CA SER A 99 -4.32 -14.67 4.78
C SER A 99 -3.82 -15.45 5.99
N PHE A 100 -3.49 -14.75 7.09
CA PHE A 100 -2.98 -15.35 8.31
C PHE A 100 -4.03 -16.20 9.04
N VAL A 101 -5.26 -15.68 9.18
CA VAL A 101 -6.37 -16.41 9.83
C VAL A 101 -6.68 -17.70 9.07
N LEU A 102 -6.75 -17.63 7.73
CA LEU A 102 -7.04 -18.80 6.89
C LEU A 102 -5.91 -19.84 6.92
N SER A 103 -4.65 -19.40 6.92
CA SER A 103 -3.48 -20.27 7.02
C SER A 103 -3.40 -20.99 8.37
N ASN A 104 -4.02 -20.44 9.41
CA ASN A 104 -4.04 -20.98 10.77
C ASN A 104 -5.44 -21.48 11.18
N LYS A 105 -6.17 -22.08 10.25
CA LYS A 105 -7.56 -22.56 10.44
C LYS A 105 -7.79 -23.26 11.79
N LYS A 106 -6.94 -24.22 12.17
CA LYS A 106 -7.08 -25.01 13.40
C LYS A 106 -7.18 -24.16 14.67
N THR A 107 -6.59 -22.97 14.68
CA THR A 107 -6.60 -22.04 15.80
C THR A 107 -7.81 -21.11 15.76
N PHE A 108 -8.21 -20.66 14.57
CA PHE A 108 -9.21 -19.59 14.41
C PHE A 108 -10.60 -20.09 14.04
N GLU A 109 -10.81 -21.35 13.66
CA GLU A 109 -12.10 -21.88 13.20
C GLU A 109 -13.26 -21.64 14.19
N ARG A 110 -12.96 -21.58 15.49
CA ARG A 110 -13.96 -21.32 16.56
C ARG A 110 -14.20 -19.83 16.84
N THR A 111 -13.46 -18.93 16.20
CA THR A 111 -13.54 -17.49 16.43
C THR A 111 -14.45 -16.81 15.41
N SER A 112 -15.10 -15.72 15.81
CA SER A 112 -16.00 -14.95 14.93
C SER A 112 -15.30 -14.30 13.74
N ILE A 113 -13.97 -14.14 13.78
CA ILE A 113 -13.19 -13.57 12.68
C ILE A 113 -13.02 -14.55 11.51
N TYR A 114 -13.06 -15.85 11.76
CA TYR A 114 -12.88 -16.86 10.70
C TYR A 114 -13.91 -16.78 9.58
N PRO A 115 -15.24 -16.77 9.82
CA PRO A 115 -16.22 -16.64 8.73
C PRO A 115 -16.05 -15.34 7.95
N ILE A 116 -15.68 -14.23 8.61
CA ILE A 116 -15.40 -12.95 7.94
C ILE A 116 -14.22 -13.08 6.99
N CYS A 117 -13.11 -13.67 7.44
CA CYS A 117 -11.94 -13.92 6.61
C CYS A 117 -12.22 -14.90 5.46
N VAL A 118 -13.10 -15.89 5.66
CA VAL A 118 -13.56 -16.79 4.59
C VAL A 118 -14.33 -16.01 3.53
N SER A 119 -15.28 -15.16 3.91
CA SER A 119 -15.99 -14.29 2.96
C SER A 119 -15.04 -13.34 2.22
N LEU A 120 -14.08 -12.76 2.94
CA LEU A 120 -13.09 -11.86 2.35
C LEU A 120 -12.13 -12.59 1.39
N SER A 121 -11.88 -13.88 1.60
CA SER A 121 -11.00 -14.68 0.75
C SER A 121 -11.46 -14.75 -0.70
N ALA A 122 -12.78 -14.66 -0.94
CA ALA A 122 -13.36 -14.61 -2.28
C ALA A 122 -12.87 -13.40 -3.10
N TYR A 123 -12.46 -12.33 -2.41
CA TYR A 123 -11.96 -11.10 -3.01
C TYR A 123 -10.47 -10.87 -2.72
N HIS A 124 -9.73 -11.88 -2.26
CA HIS A 124 -8.35 -11.71 -1.78
C HIS A 124 -7.42 -11.09 -2.83
N VAL A 125 -7.49 -11.58 -4.07
CA VAL A 125 -6.70 -11.05 -5.20
C VAL A 125 -7.08 -9.59 -5.48
N THR A 126 -8.39 -9.31 -5.52
CA THR A 126 -8.91 -7.95 -5.76
C THR A 126 -8.47 -6.99 -4.66
N LEU A 127 -8.49 -7.41 -3.39
CA LEU A 127 -8.06 -6.60 -2.26
C LEU A 127 -6.55 -6.28 -2.35
N GLY A 128 -5.72 -7.27 -2.69
CA GLY A 128 -4.29 -7.04 -2.89
C GLY A 128 -4.01 -6.07 -4.05
N ARG A 129 -4.73 -6.21 -5.17
CA ARG A 129 -4.63 -5.29 -6.30
C ARG A 129 -5.13 -3.88 -5.95
N LEU A 130 -6.22 -3.77 -5.20
CA LEU A 130 -6.77 -2.50 -4.73
C LEU A 130 -5.77 -1.78 -3.82
N ALA A 131 -5.11 -2.49 -2.91
CA ALA A 131 -4.07 -1.93 -2.06
C ALA A 131 -2.94 -1.30 -2.91
N LEU A 132 -2.42 -2.03 -3.91
CA LEU A 132 -1.40 -1.53 -4.83
C LEU A 132 -1.91 -0.33 -5.66
N PHE A 133 -3.15 -0.37 -6.12
CA PHE A 133 -3.76 0.76 -6.83
C PHE A 133 -3.84 2.01 -5.96
N THR A 134 -4.29 1.87 -4.71
CA THR A 134 -4.32 2.99 -3.76
C THR A 134 -2.92 3.50 -3.40
N GLU A 135 -1.89 2.65 -3.46
CA GLU A 135 -0.50 3.05 -3.28
C GLU A 135 -0.02 3.94 -4.43
N VAL A 136 -0.36 3.60 -5.67
CA VAL A 136 -0.09 4.45 -6.84
C VAL A 136 -0.84 5.78 -6.72
N LEU A 137 -2.10 5.77 -6.28
CA LEU A 137 -2.88 6.98 -6.07
C LEU A 137 -2.39 7.85 -4.90
N ALA A 138 -1.71 7.26 -3.91
CA ALA A 138 -1.12 8.00 -2.80
C ALA A 138 -0.05 8.99 -3.28
N VAL A 139 0.65 8.72 -4.39
CA VAL A 139 1.66 9.61 -4.96
C VAL A 139 1.06 10.96 -5.39
N PRO A 140 0.12 11.04 -6.35
CA PRO A 140 -0.49 12.32 -6.73
C PRO A 140 -1.28 12.95 -5.57
N LEU A 141 -1.91 12.15 -4.70
CA LEU A 141 -2.59 12.67 -3.51
C LEU A 141 -1.61 13.36 -2.56
N SER A 142 -0.44 12.76 -2.31
CA SER A 142 0.59 13.35 -1.44
C SER A 142 1.14 14.65 -2.01
N PHE A 143 1.25 14.76 -3.35
CA PHE A 143 1.60 16.02 -4.03
C PHE A 143 0.54 17.10 -3.83
N LEU A 144 -0.74 16.76 -4.05
CA LEU A 144 -1.85 17.70 -3.82
C LEU A 144 -1.90 18.19 -2.36
N MET A 145 -1.60 17.30 -1.41
CA MET A 145 -1.56 17.64 0.02
C MET A 145 -0.44 18.60 0.41
N ILE A 146 0.60 18.78 -0.41
CA ILE A 146 1.63 19.81 -0.18
C ILE A 146 1.01 21.20 -0.24
N PHE A 147 0.15 21.45 -1.24
CA PHE A 147 -0.56 22.73 -1.37
C PHE A 147 -1.54 22.98 -0.22
N LEU A 148 -2.10 21.90 0.34
CA LEU A 148 -2.94 21.96 1.54
C LEU A 148 -2.15 22.09 2.85
N ARG A 149 -0.81 22.13 2.78
CA ARG A 149 0.11 22.14 3.94
C ARG A 149 -0.10 20.94 4.88
N LYS A 150 -0.58 19.82 4.34
CA LYS A 150 -0.81 18.56 5.06
C LYS A 150 0.25 17.49 4.77
N SER A 151 1.12 17.74 3.81
CA SER A 151 2.21 16.84 3.40
C SER A 151 3.47 17.65 3.13
N SER A 152 4.61 16.97 3.08
CA SER A 152 5.91 17.56 2.79
C SER A 152 6.44 17.05 1.45
N LEU A 153 7.41 17.78 0.88
CA LEU A 153 8.16 17.30 -0.29
C LEU A 153 8.89 15.97 0.00
N VAL A 154 9.32 15.74 1.24
CA VAL A 154 10.00 14.51 1.66
C VAL A 154 9.05 13.33 1.64
N THR A 155 7.81 13.51 2.11
CA THR A 155 6.76 12.49 2.05
C THR A 155 6.45 12.12 0.59
N PHE A 156 6.31 13.12 -0.28
CA PHE A 156 6.06 12.90 -1.71
C PHE A 156 7.20 12.12 -2.39
N THR A 157 8.47 12.52 -2.16
CA THR A 157 9.62 11.84 -2.79
C THR A 157 9.82 10.43 -2.27
N THR A 158 9.58 10.18 -0.98
CA THR A 158 9.64 8.82 -0.41
C THR A 158 8.53 7.92 -0.96
N PHE A 159 7.32 8.43 -1.17
CA PHE A 159 6.24 7.69 -1.85
C PHE A 159 6.61 7.36 -3.30
N ILE A 160 7.22 8.28 -4.05
CA ILE A 160 7.73 7.99 -5.41
C ILE A 160 8.76 6.86 -5.35
N ALA A 161 9.73 6.93 -4.43
CA ALA A 161 10.76 5.92 -4.29
C ALA A 161 10.17 4.55 -3.97
N MET A 162 9.21 4.49 -3.04
CA MET A 162 8.50 3.27 -2.66
C MET A 162 7.75 2.64 -3.85
N VAL A 163 6.91 3.42 -4.53
CA VAL A 163 6.14 2.93 -5.68
C VAL A 163 7.06 2.50 -6.83
N ARG A 164 8.14 3.25 -7.07
CA ARG A 164 9.16 2.88 -8.06
C ARG A 164 9.79 1.53 -7.72
N GLN A 165 10.19 1.32 -6.46
CA GLN A 165 10.78 0.04 -6.04
C GLN A 165 9.78 -1.11 -6.21
N GLN A 166 8.53 -0.91 -5.82
CA GLN A 166 7.47 -1.90 -6.05
C GLN A 166 7.25 -2.19 -7.52
N TYR A 167 7.29 -1.19 -8.40
CA TYR A 167 7.14 -1.41 -9.84
C TYR A 167 8.23 -2.34 -10.40
N PHE A 168 9.48 -2.23 -9.94
CA PHE A 168 10.55 -3.09 -10.42
C PHE A 168 10.48 -4.52 -9.86
N ASN A 169 10.11 -4.67 -8.59
CA ASN A 169 10.22 -5.96 -7.90
C ASN A 169 8.90 -6.75 -7.85
N ASN A 170 7.75 -6.07 -7.97
CA ASN A 170 6.43 -6.67 -7.85
C ASN A 170 5.71 -6.74 -9.22
N PRO A 171 5.50 -7.94 -9.81
CA PRO A 171 4.77 -8.07 -11.07
C PRO A 171 3.32 -7.58 -10.98
N SER A 172 2.69 -7.70 -9.81
CA SER A 172 1.32 -7.21 -9.60
C SER A 172 1.25 -5.68 -9.68
N MET A 173 2.28 -4.98 -9.18
CA MET A 173 2.36 -3.51 -9.31
C MET A 173 2.44 -3.10 -10.78
N ARG A 174 3.24 -3.80 -11.61
CA ARG A 174 3.31 -3.55 -13.06
C ARG A 174 1.96 -3.75 -13.75
N SER A 175 1.22 -4.79 -13.35
CA SER A 175 -0.14 -5.03 -13.85
C SER A 175 -1.08 -3.87 -13.51
N VAL A 176 -1.05 -3.35 -12.28
CA VAL A 176 -1.85 -2.19 -11.87
C VAL A 176 -1.50 -0.94 -12.69
N PHE A 177 -0.22 -0.66 -12.91
CA PHE A 177 0.19 0.44 -13.80
C PHE A 177 -0.32 0.26 -15.24
N GLY A 178 -0.34 -0.97 -15.75
CA GLY A 178 -0.92 -1.29 -17.05
C GLY A 178 -2.42 -0.97 -17.11
N GLU A 179 -3.18 -1.33 -16.08
CA GLU A 179 -4.61 -1.03 -15.99
C GLU A 179 -4.90 0.47 -15.88
N ILE A 180 -4.10 1.20 -15.09
CA ILE A 180 -4.19 2.66 -14.99
C ILE A 180 -3.96 3.28 -16.37
N ARG A 181 -2.92 2.85 -17.09
CA ARG A 181 -2.62 3.33 -18.44
C ARG A 181 -3.78 3.09 -19.39
N VAL A 182 -4.33 1.87 -19.42
CA VAL A 182 -5.48 1.53 -20.28
C VAL A 182 -6.71 2.38 -19.93
N SER A 183 -6.93 2.63 -18.64
CA SER A 183 -8.03 3.48 -18.17
C SER A 183 -7.85 4.93 -18.59
N LEU A 184 -6.62 5.46 -18.50
CA LEU A 184 -6.27 6.80 -19.00
C LEU A 184 -6.43 6.88 -20.52
N ASP A 185 -5.96 5.88 -21.27
CA ASP A 185 -6.14 5.82 -22.72
C ASP A 185 -7.63 5.92 -23.11
N LYS A 186 -8.52 5.21 -22.40
CA LYS A 186 -9.97 5.28 -22.62
C LYS A 186 -10.56 6.63 -22.21
N TRP A 187 -10.14 7.17 -21.06
CA TRP A 187 -10.65 8.45 -20.55
C TRP A 187 -10.30 9.60 -21.48
N VAL A 188 -9.06 9.64 -21.99
CA VAL A 188 -8.58 10.67 -22.90
C VAL A 188 -9.41 10.75 -24.19
N LEU A 189 -9.96 9.63 -24.69
CA LEU A 189 -10.83 9.64 -25.88
C LEU A 189 -12.10 10.49 -25.68
N SER A 190 -12.53 10.69 -24.43
CA SER A 190 -13.68 11.53 -24.08
C SER A 190 -13.32 13.01 -23.89
N CYS A 191 -12.03 13.36 -23.94
CA CYS A 191 -11.53 14.73 -23.74
C CYS A 191 -11.49 15.52 -25.07
N PRO A 192 -11.39 16.86 -25.02
CA PRO A 192 -11.16 17.70 -26.19
C PRO A 192 -9.91 17.30 -26.98
N ARG A 193 -9.91 17.58 -28.29
CA ARG A 193 -8.83 17.17 -29.22
C ARG A 193 -7.45 17.63 -28.76
N ASP A 194 -7.35 18.84 -28.20
CA ASP A 194 -6.08 19.38 -27.70
C ASP A 194 -5.47 18.48 -26.61
N VAL A 195 -6.29 18.06 -25.64
CA VAL A 195 -5.86 17.16 -24.55
C VAL A 195 -5.44 15.80 -25.10
N GLN A 196 -6.16 15.29 -26.09
CA GLN A 196 -5.80 14.03 -26.76
C GLN A 196 -4.45 14.12 -27.45
N GLU A 197 -4.17 15.23 -28.12
CA GLU A 197 -2.91 15.45 -28.82
C GLU A 197 -1.74 15.57 -27.86
N TYR A 198 -1.89 16.37 -26.79
CA TYR A 198 -0.87 16.47 -25.73
C TYR A 198 -0.58 15.11 -25.09
N TYR A 199 -1.62 14.34 -24.77
CA TYR A 199 -1.46 13.00 -24.20
C TYR A 199 -0.74 12.05 -25.17
N ARG A 200 -1.12 12.02 -26.45
CA ARG A 200 -0.46 11.18 -27.46
C ARG A 200 1.02 11.51 -27.61
N ARG A 201 1.37 12.81 -27.71
CA ARG A 201 2.76 13.25 -27.78
C ARG A 201 3.57 12.78 -26.57
N GLY A 202 3.04 12.93 -25.35
CA GLY A 202 3.69 12.47 -24.13
C GLY A 202 3.85 10.96 -24.07
N ARG A 203 2.81 10.21 -24.44
CA ARG A 203 2.84 8.74 -24.49
C ARG A 203 3.88 8.23 -25.48
N ASP A 204 3.92 8.79 -26.68
CA ASP A 204 4.81 8.34 -27.74
C ASP A 204 6.29 8.66 -27.40
N PHE A 205 6.54 9.80 -26.73
CA PHE A 205 7.86 10.12 -26.15
C PHE A 205 8.33 9.09 -25.11
N LEU A 206 7.43 8.65 -24.22
CA LEU A 206 7.75 7.64 -23.20
C LEU A 206 7.99 6.25 -23.81
N VAL A 207 7.26 5.90 -24.88
CA VAL A 207 7.44 4.62 -25.58
C VAL A 207 8.76 4.62 -26.37
N SER A 208 9.09 5.70 -27.08
CA SER A 208 10.32 5.78 -27.88
C SER A 208 11.59 5.71 -27.03
N THR A 209 11.61 6.37 -25.87
CA THR A 209 12.72 6.26 -24.90
C THR A 209 12.88 4.86 -24.32
N HIS A 210 11.78 4.11 -24.17
CA HIS A 210 11.84 2.73 -23.66
C HIS A 210 12.30 1.71 -24.72
N SER A 211 12.00 1.97 -26.00
CA SER A 211 12.48 1.17 -27.13
C SER A 211 13.96 1.41 -27.43
N ALA A 212 14.43 2.66 -27.32
CA ALA A 212 15.85 2.98 -27.49
C ALA A 212 16.75 2.29 -26.44
N LYS A 213 16.25 2.08 -25.21
CA LYS A 213 16.97 1.34 -24.15
C LYS A 213 17.05 -0.17 -24.35
N LYS A 214 16.29 -0.76 -25.28
CA LYS A 214 16.36 -2.20 -25.60
C LYS A 214 17.34 -2.53 -26.74
N LEU A 215 17.82 -1.51 -27.45
CA LEU A 215 18.72 -1.63 -28.60
C LEU A 215 20.19 -1.36 -28.26
N ASN A 216 20.47 -0.95 -27.02
CA ASN A 216 21.81 -0.81 -26.42
C ASN A 216 21.98 -1.85 -25.30
#